data_AF-A0A2V9CJS6-F1
#
_entry.id   AF-A0A2V9CJS6-F1
#
_cell.length_a   1.000
_cell.length_b   1.000
_cell.length_c   1.000
_cell.angle_alpha   90.00
_cell.angle_beta   90.00
_cell.angle_gamma   90.00
#
_symmetry.space_group_name_H-M   'P 1'
#
loop_
_entity.id
_entity.type
_entity.pdbx_description
1 polymer ?
#
loop_
_entity_poly.entity_id
_entity_poly.type
_entity_poly.pdbx_seq_one_letter_code
_entity_poly.pdbx_strand_id
1 'polypeptide(L)'
;MEILSSTQGLLFTLLLKVGVAASMAALLARWAVFRRVLYTEVRDSDQKVKLLLFLTPVLGISVLLRLVGTPYQFADLMAEGSFLLGLLGGLVAGPLGGSIVSLPAFFHHEWLATPVAATAGLIGGLIRQAIPNKEDIWNFGPFTFLNLPKWLARMMRGSDLGWEVLPLAGCVAVEVGRLLLGRAVRSSWLFFIDAHNWWSVLLVMLATVMAVAVPIKIWNNTRIEMNLEQHQQLLLKARMDALSSQINPHFLFNTLNTVASLIRYDPDQARVVVLKLGNILRRLLRKHETFVALQEELNFIDDYLDIEVARFGRDNLQIFKHVDQKTLEAFVPSMLLQPIVENSLKHG
;
A
#
# COMPACT_ATOMS: atom_id res chain seq x y z
N MET A 1 8.78 -27.79 41.76
CA MET A 1 8.23 -28.30 40.48
C MET A 1 6.88 -27.66 40.13
N GLU A 2 6.13 -27.10 41.08
CA GLU A 2 4.84 -26.38 40.85
C GLU A 2 4.97 -24.95 40.27
N ILE A 3 6.08 -24.24 40.47
CA ILE A 3 6.28 -22.87 39.93
C ILE A 3 6.45 -22.90 38.39
N LEU A 4 6.98 -24.01 37.86
CA LEU A 4 7.19 -24.18 36.42
C LEU A 4 5.87 -24.42 35.67
N SER A 5 4.89 -25.10 36.27
CA SER A 5 3.58 -25.34 35.63
C SER A 5 2.74 -24.06 35.51
N SER A 6 2.78 -23.15 36.50
CA SER A 6 2.08 -21.87 36.40
C SER A 6 2.72 -20.91 35.40
N THR A 7 4.06 -20.89 35.33
CA THR A 7 4.81 -20.05 34.39
C THR A 7 4.68 -20.54 32.94
N GLN A 8 4.68 -21.86 32.73
CA GLN A 8 4.43 -22.46 31.40
C GLN A 8 3.01 -22.19 30.92
N GLY A 9 2.00 -22.30 31.79
CA GLY A 9 0.62 -21.96 31.47
C GLY A 9 0.46 -20.48 31.09
N LEU A 10 1.09 -19.57 31.83
CA LEU A 10 1.11 -18.14 31.50
C LEU A 10 1.75 -17.87 30.13
N LEU A 11 2.95 -18.42 29.89
CA LEU A 11 3.65 -18.27 28.61
C LEU A 11 2.80 -18.75 27.43
N PHE A 12 2.14 -19.90 27.58
CA PHE A 12 1.24 -20.44 26.57
C PHE A 12 0.07 -19.50 26.28
N THR A 13 -0.60 -18.98 27.32
CA THR A 13 -1.68 -17.99 27.17
C THR A 13 -1.19 -16.72 26.46
N LEU A 14 -0.02 -16.20 26.83
CA LEU A 14 0.53 -14.99 26.22
C LEU A 14 0.97 -15.19 24.76
N LEU A 15 1.55 -16.34 24.43
CA LEU A 15 1.90 -16.68 23.04
C LEU A 15 0.66 -16.82 22.17
N LEU A 16 -0.36 -17.52 22.66
CA LEU A 16 -1.64 -17.64 21.96
C LEU A 16 -2.30 -16.27 21.76
N LYS A 17 -2.22 -15.37 22.75
CA LYS A 17 -2.76 -14.02 22.66
C LYS A 17 -2.15 -13.24 21.49
N VAL A 18 -0.82 -13.26 21.36
CA VAL A 18 -0.14 -12.64 20.20
C VAL A 18 -0.54 -13.33 18.90
N GLY A 19 -0.68 -14.66 18.91
CA GLY A 19 -1.14 -15.43 17.75
C GLY A 19 -2.55 -15.07 17.29
N VAL A 20 -3.50 -14.87 18.22
CA VAL A 20 -4.86 -14.43 17.92
C VAL A 20 -4.86 -13.02 17.34
N ALA A 21 -4.09 -12.10 17.93
CA ALA A 21 -3.95 -10.74 17.39
C ALA A 21 -3.41 -10.75 15.96
N ALA A 22 -2.37 -11.54 15.69
CA ALA A 22 -1.81 -11.71 14.35
C ALA A 22 -2.82 -12.31 13.35
N SER A 23 -3.53 -13.36 13.76
CA SER A 23 -4.53 -14.05 12.94
C SER A 23 -5.69 -13.12 12.57
N MET A 24 -6.20 -12.36 13.55
CA MET A 24 -7.23 -11.35 13.34
C MET A 24 -6.77 -10.27 12.35
N ALA A 25 -5.55 -9.74 12.54
CA ALA A 25 -5.01 -8.72 11.67
C ALA A 25 -4.85 -9.22 10.22
N ALA A 26 -4.35 -10.44 10.04
CA ALA A 26 -4.22 -11.08 8.74
C ALA A 26 -5.57 -11.38 8.09
N LEU A 27 -6.58 -11.79 8.87
CA LEU A 27 -7.94 -12.01 8.38
C LEU A 27 -8.56 -10.71 7.86
N LEU A 28 -8.47 -9.62 8.64
CA LEU A 28 -8.99 -8.30 8.26
C LEU A 28 -8.30 -7.76 7.00
N ALA A 29 -6.98 -7.98 6.86
CA ALA A 29 -6.21 -7.56 5.69
C ALA A 29 -6.68 -8.20 4.37
N ARG A 30 -7.42 -9.32 4.41
CA ARG A 30 -7.99 -9.94 3.20
C ARG A 30 -9.16 -9.15 2.61
N TRP A 31 -9.82 -8.31 3.38
CA TRP A 31 -10.99 -7.56 2.95
C TRP A 31 -10.57 -6.30 2.20
N ALA A 32 -11.00 -6.17 0.93
CA ALA A 32 -10.64 -5.03 0.08
C ALA A 32 -11.08 -3.67 0.66
N VAL A 33 -12.25 -3.63 1.31
CA VAL A 33 -12.77 -2.41 1.96
C VAL A 33 -11.88 -2.00 3.12
N PHE A 34 -11.47 -2.94 3.97
CA PHE A 34 -10.58 -2.67 5.10
C PHE A 34 -9.20 -2.19 4.63
N ARG A 35 -8.61 -2.85 3.61
CA ARG A 35 -7.36 -2.39 2.99
C ARG A 35 -7.42 -0.95 2.51
N ARG A 36 -8.53 -0.53 1.90
CA ARG A 36 -8.75 0.85 1.44
C ARG A 36 -8.81 1.85 2.61
N VAL A 37 -9.44 1.46 3.73
CA VAL A 37 -9.50 2.27 4.96
C VAL A 37 -8.11 2.42 5.59
N LEU A 38 -7.25 1.39 5.52
CA LEU A 38 -5.87 1.45 5.99
C LEU A 38 -5.00 2.38 5.13
N TYR A 39 -5.21 2.35 3.82
CA TYR A 39 -4.46 3.15 2.84
C TYR A 39 -4.65 4.66 3.03
N THR A 40 -5.85 5.08 3.46
CA THR A 40 -6.23 6.50 3.54
C THR A 40 -5.58 7.19 4.76
N GLU A 41 -4.68 8.14 4.53
CA GLU A 41 -3.98 8.91 5.59
C GLU A 41 -4.94 9.79 6.41
N VAL A 42 -5.70 10.64 5.72
CA VAL A 42 -6.71 11.53 6.31
C VAL A 42 -8.07 10.85 6.19
N ARG A 43 -8.55 10.27 7.28
CA ARG A 43 -9.83 9.56 7.34
C ARG A 43 -10.96 10.54 7.60
N ASP A 44 -11.89 10.62 6.65
CA ASP A 44 -13.19 11.24 6.84
C ASP A 44 -14.07 10.42 7.82
N SER A 45 -15.18 10.99 8.26
CA SER A 45 -16.14 10.40 9.18
C SER A 45 -16.63 9.03 8.70
N ASP A 46 -16.93 8.86 7.40
CA ASP A 46 -17.33 7.57 6.81
C ASP A 46 -16.23 6.50 6.94
N GLN A 47 -14.96 6.88 6.72
CA GLN A 47 -13.83 5.94 6.84
C GLN A 47 -13.58 5.52 8.30
N LYS A 48 -13.83 6.43 9.26
CA LYS A 48 -13.78 6.11 10.69
C LYS A 48 -14.88 5.14 11.09
N VAL A 49 -16.10 5.31 10.56
CA VAL A 49 -17.22 4.38 10.78
C VAL A 49 -16.90 3.01 10.18
N LYS A 50 -16.36 2.95 8.96
CA LYS A 50 -15.92 1.69 8.35
C LYS A 50 -14.86 1.00 9.18
N LEU A 51 -13.86 1.74 9.68
CA LEU A 51 -12.84 1.19 10.58
C LEU A 51 -13.46 0.56 11.83
N LEU A 52 -14.42 1.24 12.46
CA LEU A 52 -15.17 0.73 13.60
C LEU A 52 -15.93 -0.55 13.23
N LEU A 53 -16.69 -0.54 12.14
CA LEU A 53 -17.49 -1.69 11.69
C LEU A 53 -16.64 -2.93 11.39
N PHE A 54 -15.38 -2.79 10.98
CA PHE A 54 -14.50 -3.93 10.77
C PHE A 54 -13.82 -4.41 12.05
N LEU A 55 -13.36 -3.51 12.91
CA LEU A 55 -12.56 -3.88 14.10
C LEU A 55 -13.43 -4.26 15.30
N THR A 56 -14.53 -3.55 15.57
CA THR A 56 -15.31 -3.77 16.80
C THR A 56 -15.98 -5.15 16.85
N PRO A 57 -16.52 -5.74 15.75
CA PRO A 57 -17.11 -7.08 15.84
C PRO A 57 -16.06 -8.15 16.13
N VAL A 58 -14.89 -8.06 15.47
CA VAL A 58 -13.85 -9.07 15.65
C VAL A 58 -13.23 -9.00 17.04
N LEU A 59 -13.01 -7.78 17.55
CA LEU A 59 -12.58 -7.56 18.92
C LEU A 59 -13.67 -7.94 19.94
N GLY A 60 -14.94 -7.68 19.66
CA GLY A 60 -16.06 -8.09 20.52
C GLY A 60 -16.20 -9.62 20.61
N ILE A 61 -16.00 -10.34 19.50
CA ILE A 61 -15.93 -11.80 19.49
C ILE A 61 -14.75 -12.28 20.36
N SER A 62 -13.62 -11.58 20.33
CA SER A 62 -12.45 -11.91 21.17
C SER A 62 -12.78 -11.87 22.67
N VAL A 63 -13.57 -10.87 23.10
CA VAL A 63 -14.07 -10.75 24.49
C VAL A 63 -15.13 -11.80 24.79
N LEU A 64 -16.04 -12.09 23.86
CA LEU A 64 -17.04 -13.15 24.02
C LEU A 64 -16.40 -14.53 24.20
N LEU A 65 -15.37 -14.85 23.41
CA LEU A 65 -14.64 -16.12 23.52
C LEU A 65 -14.05 -16.31 24.91
N ARG A 66 -13.50 -15.25 25.51
CA ARG A 66 -13.03 -15.25 26.90
C ARG A 66 -14.16 -15.58 27.89
N LEU A 67 -15.34 -15.02 27.69
CA LEU A 67 -16.48 -15.19 28.60
C LEU A 67 -17.13 -16.59 28.51
N VAL A 68 -17.03 -17.26 27.35
CA VAL A 68 -17.61 -18.60 27.15
C VAL A 68 -16.82 -19.71 27.86
N GLY A 69 -15.57 -19.48 28.28
CA GLY A 69 -14.85 -20.46 29.12
C GLY A 69 -13.43 -20.08 29.56
N THR A 70 -12.97 -20.75 30.62
CA THR A 70 -11.62 -20.60 31.22
C THR A 70 -10.41 -20.90 30.31
N PRO A 71 -10.45 -21.78 29.28
CA PRO A 71 -9.28 -22.00 28.44
C PRO A 71 -8.98 -20.84 27.47
N TYR A 72 -9.92 -19.91 27.27
CA TYR A 72 -9.83 -18.86 26.25
C TYR A 72 -9.37 -17.50 26.78
N GLN A 73 -8.75 -17.43 27.95
CA GLN A 73 -8.21 -16.18 28.51
C GLN A 73 -7.24 -15.47 27.57
N PHE A 74 -6.57 -16.21 26.68
CA PHE A 74 -5.66 -15.67 25.67
C PHE A 74 -6.37 -14.85 24.58
N ALA A 75 -7.67 -15.09 24.35
CA ALA A 75 -8.40 -14.46 23.25
C ALA A 75 -8.69 -12.98 23.52
N ASP A 76 -8.60 -12.52 24.78
CA ASP A 76 -8.97 -11.16 25.13
C ASP A 76 -7.97 -10.12 24.61
N LEU A 77 -8.46 -9.35 23.64
CA LEU A 77 -7.77 -8.21 23.02
C LEU A 77 -8.52 -6.90 23.29
N MET A 78 -9.32 -6.81 24.35
CA MET A 78 -10.14 -5.61 24.63
C MET A 78 -9.27 -4.34 24.71
N ALA A 79 -8.24 -4.34 25.55
CA ALA A 79 -7.42 -3.15 25.79
C ALA A 79 -6.53 -2.82 24.58
N GLU A 80 -5.87 -3.84 24.04
CA GLU A 80 -4.95 -3.75 22.90
C GLU A 80 -5.69 -3.34 21.63
N GLY A 81 -6.87 -3.94 21.40
CA GLY A 81 -7.76 -3.62 20.29
C GLY A 81 -8.38 -2.23 20.38
N SER A 82 -8.77 -1.79 21.58
CA SER A 82 -9.26 -0.43 21.81
C SER A 82 -8.16 0.60 21.57
N PHE A 83 -6.95 0.33 22.06
CA PHE A 83 -5.77 1.16 21.81
C PHE A 83 -5.44 1.24 20.31
N LEU A 84 -5.44 0.11 19.59
CA LEU A 84 -5.26 0.05 18.14
C LEU A 84 -6.32 0.87 17.40
N LEU A 85 -7.59 0.77 17.81
CA LEU A 85 -8.69 1.57 17.28
C LEU A 85 -8.45 3.08 17.49
N GLY A 86 -7.92 3.47 18.66
CA GLY A 86 -7.50 4.85 18.93
C GLY A 86 -6.36 5.30 18.03
N LEU A 87 -5.31 4.49 17.93
CA LEU A 87 -4.12 4.80 17.14
C LEU A 87 -4.43 4.95 15.65
N LEU A 88 -5.38 4.15 15.13
CA LEU A 88 -5.80 4.19 13.73
C LEU A 88 -6.97 5.14 13.44
N GLY A 89 -7.89 5.31 14.39
CA GLY A 89 -9.15 6.02 14.21
C GLY A 89 -9.20 7.42 14.86
N GLY A 90 -8.28 7.73 15.77
CA GLY A 90 -8.19 9.00 16.50
C GLY A 90 -9.10 9.11 17.72
N LEU A 91 -9.22 10.34 18.27
CA LEU A 91 -9.86 10.62 19.56
C LEU A 91 -11.33 10.21 19.71
N VAL A 92 -12.07 10.08 18.62
CA VAL A 92 -13.50 9.76 18.67
C VAL A 92 -13.71 8.26 18.46
N ALA A 93 -13.06 7.69 17.44
CA ALA A 93 -13.21 6.27 17.12
C ALA A 93 -12.57 5.36 18.19
N GLY A 94 -11.46 5.78 18.83
CA GLY A 94 -10.84 5.01 19.90
C GLY A 94 -11.79 4.73 21.07
N PRO A 95 -12.28 5.78 21.76
CA PRO A 95 -13.18 5.61 22.91
C PRO A 95 -14.51 4.95 22.54
N LEU A 96 -15.13 5.35 21.42
CA LEU A 96 -16.39 4.75 20.97
C LEU A 96 -16.21 3.26 20.65
N GLY A 97 -15.15 2.92 19.92
CA GLY A 97 -14.83 1.54 19.59
C GLY A 97 -14.53 0.71 20.83
N GLY A 98 -13.76 1.24 21.77
CA GLY A 98 -13.47 0.58 23.04
C GLY A 98 -14.73 0.33 23.87
N SER A 99 -15.63 1.31 23.96
CA SER A 99 -16.92 1.13 24.63
C SER A 99 -17.74 0.01 24.00
N ILE A 100 -17.82 -0.05 22.67
CA ILE A 100 -18.54 -1.11 21.94
C ILE A 100 -17.92 -2.49 22.17
N VAL A 101 -16.59 -2.61 22.07
CA VAL A 101 -15.86 -3.87 22.24
C VAL A 101 -16.03 -4.44 23.65
N SER A 102 -16.14 -3.58 24.66
CA SER A 102 -16.30 -3.97 26.06
C SER A 102 -17.71 -4.41 26.46
N LEU A 103 -18.73 -4.20 25.62
CA LEU A 103 -20.13 -4.48 25.98
C LEU A 103 -20.37 -5.92 26.47
N PRO A 104 -19.81 -6.97 25.85
CA PRO A 104 -19.98 -8.33 26.36
C PRO A 104 -19.47 -8.50 27.80
N ALA A 105 -18.30 -7.91 28.11
CA ALA A 105 -17.72 -7.93 29.45
C ALA A 105 -18.61 -7.18 30.46
N PHE A 106 -19.12 -6.01 30.05
CA PHE A 106 -20.02 -5.21 30.86
C PHE A 106 -21.30 -5.97 31.24
N PHE A 107 -21.92 -6.66 30.27
CA PHE A 107 -23.10 -7.51 30.53
C PHE A 107 -22.81 -8.72 31.42
N HIS A 108 -21.55 -9.15 31.48
CA HIS A 108 -21.07 -10.20 32.38
C HIS A 108 -20.58 -9.66 33.74
N HIS A 109 -21.06 -8.48 34.13
CA HIS A 109 -20.77 -7.79 35.40
C HIS A 109 -19.32 -7.27 35.57
N GLU A 110 -18.55 -7.17 34.49
CA GLU A 110 -17.25 -6.47 34.48
C GLU A 110 -17.44 -4.97 34.21
N TRP A 111 -17.98 -4.24 35.18
CA TRP A 111 -18.37 -2.83 35.03
C TRP A 111 -17.20 -1.90 34.65
N LEU A 112 -15.97 -2.24 35.03
CA LEU A 112 -14.79 -1.44 34.70
C LEU A 112 -14.21 -1.73 33.32
N ALA A 113 -14.71 -2.74 32.61
CA ALA A 113 -14.23 -3.07 31.27
C ALA A 113 -14.44 -1.89 30.29
N THR A 114 -15.62 -1.26 30.31
CA THR A 114 -15.95 -0.13 29.43
C THR A 114 -15.11 1.12 29.66
N PRO A 115 -14.96 1.66 30.88
CA PRO A 115 -14.09 2.82 31.09
C PRO A 115 -12.62 2.50 30.78
N VAL A 116 -12.13 1.29 31.07
CA VAL A 116 -10.76 0.89 30.73
C VAL A 116 -10.56 0.79 29.21
N ALA A 117 -11.50 0.19 28.48
CA ALA A 117 -11.44 0.12 27.02
C ALA A 117 -11.50 1.51 26.38
N ALA A 118 -12.43 2.36 26.84
CA ALA A 118 -12.60 3.71 26.32
C ALA A 118 -11.35 4.57 26.56
N THR A 119 -10.74 4.47 27.75
CA THR A 119 -9.49 5.18 28.08
C THR A 119 -8.30 4.66 27.29
N ALA A 120 -8.17 3.34 27.09
CA ALA A 120 -7.14 2.78 26.22
C ALA A 120 -7.26 3.32 24.78
N GLY A 121 -8.48 3.37 24.24
CA GLY A 121 -8.74 3.98 22.93
C GLY A 121 -8.50 5.49 22.89
N LEU A 122 -8.79 6.21 23.97
CA LEU A 122 -8.49 7.64 24.09
C LEU A 122 -6.98 7.89 24.05
N ILE A 123 -6.20 7.11 24.80
CA ILE A 123 -4.73 7.21 24.83
C ILE A 123 -4.15 6.97 23.43
N GLY A 124 -4.59 5.92 22.73
CA GLY A 124 -4.18 5.67 21.35
C GLY A 124 -4.52 6.84 20.42
N GLY A 125 -5.71 7.44 20.60
CA GLY A 125 -6.16 8.60 19.85
C GLY A 125 -5.35 9.88 20.12
N LEU A 126 -4.95 10.12 21.38
CA LEU A 126 -4.08 11.23 21.77
C LEU A 126 -2.68 11.06 21.18
N ILE A 127 -2.13 9.85 21.22
CA ILE A 127 -0.83 9.54 20.60
C ILE A 127 -0.89 9.83 19.10
N ARG A 128 -1.95 9.41 18.41
CA ARG A 128 -2.15 9.73 16.98
C ARG A 128 -2.15 11.23 16.71
N GLN A 129 -2.68 12.06 17.62
CA GLN A 129 -2.70 13.51 17.44
C GLN A 129 -1.35 14.17 17.76
N ALA A 130 -0.60 13.62 18.70
CA ALA A 130 0.71 14.13 19.07
C ALA A 130 1.75 13.92 17.95
N ILE A 131 1.61 12.86 17.15
CA ILE A 131 2.52 12.52 16.05
C ILE A 131 2.31 13.49 14.86
N PRO A 132 3.34 14.28 14.46
CA PRO A 132 3.21 15.25 13.37
C PRO A 132 2.94 14.59 12.02
N ASN A 133 3.66 13.50 11.71
CA ASN A 133 3.47 12.71 10.51
C ASN A 133 2.80 11.38 10.84
N LYS A 134 1.54 11.22 10.44
CA LYS A 134 0.74 10.01 10.72
C LYS A 134 1.36 8.74 10.11
N GLU A 135 2.25 8.86 9.13
CA GLU A 135 2.98 7.72 8.59
C GLU A 135 3.97 7.10 9.60
N ASP A 136 4.45 7.88 10.58
CA ASP A 136 5.37 7.38 11.63
C ASP A 136 4.73 6.31 12.52
N ILE A 137 3.38 6.27 12.58
CA ILE A 137 2.63 5.23 13.29
C ILE A 137 2.96 3.84 12.71
N TRP A 138 3.19 3.74 11.40
CA TRP A 138 3.44 2.47 10.72
C TRP A 138 4.87 1.95 10.90
N ASN A 139 5.78 2.81 11.35
CA ASN A 139 7.13 2.41 11.71
C ASN A 139 7.14 1.58 13.00
N PHE A 140 6.12 1.75 13.86
CA PHE A 140 5.96 0.92 15.04
C PHE A 140 5.77 -0.56 14.68
N GLY A 141 6.60 -1.42 15.26
CA GLY A 141 6.57 -2.85 14.97
C GLY A 141 7.40 -3.66 15.97
N PRO A 142 7.22 -4.99 16.00
CA PRO A 142 7.84 -5.89 16.98
C PRO A 142 9.37 -5.87 16.94
N PHE A 143 9.95 -5.43 15.81
CA PHE A 143 11.37 -5.43 15.52
C PHE A 143 12.02 -4.05 15.51
N THR A 144 11.26 -2.97 15.75
CA THR A 144 11.85 -1.64 16.02
C THR A 144 12.86 -1.69 17.18
N PHE A 145 12.65 -2.67 18.07
CA PHE A 145 13.47 -2.98 19.23
C PHE A 145 14.69 -3.88 18.96
N LEU A 146 14.91 -4.42 17.75
CA LEU A 146 16.12 -5.22 17.47
C LEU A 146 17.40 -4.37 17.52
N ASN A 147 17.29 -3.05 17.36
CA ASN A 147 18.36 -2.09 17.65
C ASN A 147 18.35 -1.62 19.13
N LEU A 148 17.87 -2.44 20.07
CA LEU A 148 17.77 -2.14 21.50
C LEU A 148 19.00 -1.44 22.10
N PRO A 149 20.25 -1.88 21.79
CA PRO A 149 21.45 -1.24 22.35
C PRO A 149 21.65 0.18 21.83
N LYS A 150 21.45 0.41 20.52
CA LYS A 150 21.55 1.74 19.91
C LYS A 150 20.42 2.66 20.39
N TRP A 151 19.23 2.10 20.62
CA TRP A 151 18.07 2.80 21.13
C TRP A 151 18.26 3.22 22.60
N LEU A 152 18.67 2.32 23.49
CA LEU A 152 19.03 2.61 24.88
C LEU A 152 20.15 3.67 24.96
N ALA A 153 21.16 3.57 24.08
CA ALA A 153 22.23 4.55 24.01
C ALA A 153 21.77 5.94 23.55
N ARG A 154 20.77 6.03 22.66
CA ARG A 154 20.17 7.32 22.25
C ARG A 154 19.32 7.92 23.37
N MET A 155 18.53 7.09 24.06
CA MET A 155 17.70 7.50 25.19
C MET A 155 18.55 8.02 26.36
N MET A 156 19.68 7.39 26.66
CA MET A 156 20.62 7.88 27.69
C MET A 156 21.37 9.16 27.27
N ARG A 157 21.42 9.50 25.98
CA ARG A 157 22.11 10.69 25.45
C ARG A 157 21.19 11.90 25.24
N GLY A 158 19.90 11.80 25.56
CA GLY A 158 18.95 12.92 25.47
C GLY A 158 18.69 13.42 24.04
N SER A 159 19.01 12.63 23.00
CA SER A 159 18.70 12.96 21.61
C SER A 159 17.23 12.65 21.30
N ASP A 160 16.60 13.47 20.44
CA ASP A 160 15.21 13.37 19.98
C ASP A 160 14.71 11.92 19.94
N LEU A 161 13.90 11.55 20.93
CA LEU A 161 13.18 10.29 20.93
C LEU A 161 12.26 10.32 19.71
N GLY A 162 12.50 9.46 18.73
CA GLY A 162 11.61 9.32 17.59
C GLY A 162 10.18 9.06 18.05
N TRP A 163 9.22 9.61 17.30
CA TRP A 163 7.77 9.50 17.58
C TRP A 163 7.26 8.06 17.75
N GLU A 164 8.04 7.07 17.28
CA GLU A 164 7.88 5.63 17.45
C GLU A 164 7.82 5.16 18.92
N VAL A 165 8.36 5.94 19.87
CA VAL A 165 8.34 5.58 21.31
C VAL A 165 6.97 5.85 21.95
N LEU A 166 6.17 6.77 21.41
CA LEU A 166 4.87 7.12 21.99
C LEU A 166 3.89 5.94 21.98
N PRO A 167 3.70 5.18 20.87
CA PRO A 167 2.85 3.98 20.90
C PRO A 167 3.31 2.93 21.91
N LEU A 168 4.63 2.69 22.04
CA LEU A 168 5.17 1.77 23.05
C LEU A 168 4.82 2.24 24.46
N ALA A 169 5.13 3.50 24.79
CA ALA A 169 4.86 4.07 26.10
C ALA A 169 3.37 4.04 26.42
N GLY A 170 2.51 4.29 25.41
CA GLY A 170 1.07 4.16 25.52
C GLY A 170 0.60 2.74 25.87
N CYS A 171 1.06 1.73 25.14
CA CYS A 171 0.74 0.32 25.45
C CYS A 171 1.15 -0.06 26.86
N VAL A 172 2.37 0.33 27.26
CA VAL A 172 2.92 0.07 28.59
C VAL A 172 2.07 0.78 29.66
N ALA A 173 1.72 2.05 29.46
CA ALA A 173 0.93 2.81 30.41
C ALA A 173 -0.50 2.23 30.59
N VAL A 174 -1.14 1.84 29.48
CA VAL A 174 -2.45 1.19 29.51
C VAL A 174 -2.40 -0.13 30.28
N GLU A 175 -1.37 -0.95 30.05
CA GLU A 175 -1.25 -2.25 30.70
C GLU A 175 -0.94 -2.13 32.19
N VAL A 176 -0.01 -1.25 32.56
CA VAL A 176 0.27 -0.95 33.97
C VAL A 176 -0.97 -0.42 34.66
N GLY A 177 -1.70 0.51 34.03
CA GLY A 177 -2.96 1.03 34.55
C GLY A 177 -4.00 -0.08 34.77
N ARG A 178 -4.15 -1.00 33.81
CA ARG A 178 -5.04 -2.16 33.92
C ARG A 178 -4.67 -3.07 35.09
N LEU A 179 -3.38 -3.39 35.26
CA LEU A 179 -2.90 -4.23 36.36
C LEU A 179 -3.09 -3.57 37.73
N LEU A 180 -2.81 -2.26 37.85
CA LEU A 180 -3.00 -1.52 39.10
C LEU A 180 -4.48 -1.44 39.49
N LEU A 181 -5.36 -1.12 38.54
CA LEU A 181 -6.81 -1.08 38.75
C LEU A 181 -7.37 -2.47 39.09
N GLY A 182 -6.90 -3.50 38.38
CA GLY A 182 -7.30 -4.89 38.63
C GLY A 182 -6.96 -5.37 40.05
N ARG A 183 -5.81 -4.95 40.59
CA ARG A 183 -5.41 -5.25 41.97
C ARG A 183 -6.11 -4.40 43.04
N ALA A 184 -6.48 -3.17 42.69
CA ALA A 184 -7.15 -2.26 43.62
C ALA A 184 -8.64 -2.54 43.79
N VAL A 185 -9.27 -3.19 42.79
CA VAL A 185 -10.72 -3.42 42.74
C VAL A 185 -11.03 -4.92 42.92
N ARG A 186 -12.31 -5.26 43.14
CA ARG A 186 -12.78 -6.64 43.17
C ARG A 186 -12.44 -7.34 41.84
N SER A 187 -11.87 -8.54 41.93
CA SER A 187 -11.47 -9.38 40.79
C SER A 187 -12.60 -9.64 39.77
N SER A 188 -13.87 -9.52 40.16
CA SER A 188 -15.02 -9.69 39.28
C SER A 188 -15.35 -8.49 38.40
N TRP A 189 -14.78 -7.31 38.65
CA TRP A 189 -15.16 -6.07 37.94
C TRP A 189 -14.30 -5.76 36.71
N LEU A 190 -13.11 -6.34 36.62
CA LEU A 190 -12.18 -6.15 35.50
C LEU A 190 -11.35 -7.41 35.30
N PHE A 191 -11.35 -7.93 34.08
CA PHE A 191 -10.42 -8.98 33.70
C PHE A 191 -9.00 -8.42 33.52
N PHE A 192 -8.02 -9.10 34.12
CA PHE A 192 -6.59 -8.90 33.88
C PHE A 192 -5.85 -10.23 34.10
N ILE A 193 -4.68 -10.37 33.47
CA ILE A 193 -3.83 -11.54 33.69
C ILE A 193 -2.99 -11.28 34.94
N ASP A 194 -3.32 -11.97 36.03
CA ASP A 194 -2.66 -11.73 37.31
C ASP A 194 -1.23 -12.30 37.30
N ALA A 195 -0.26 -11.39 37.39
CA ALA A 195 1.16 -11.69 37.34
C ALA A 195 1.81 -11.26 38.66
N HIS A 196 2.11 -12.22 39.54
CA HIS A 196 2.65 -11.94 40.87
C HIS A 196 4.16 -11.63 40.84
N ASN A 197 4.91 -12.26 39.93
CA ASN A 197 6.35 -12.09 39.81
C ASN A 197 6.71 -10.97 38.83
N TRP A 198 7.80 -10.26 39.08
CA TRP A 198 8.27 -9.19 38.19
C TRP A 198 8.54 -9.71 36.76
N TRP A 199 9.07 -10.93 36.62
CA TRP A 199 9.25 -11.59 35.32
C TRP A 199 7.92 -11.86 34.60
N SER A 200 6.90 -12.33 35.31
CA SER A 200 5.56 -12.53 34.72
C SER A 200 4.93 -11.22 34.28
N VAL A 201 5.13 -10.14 35.04
CA VAL A 201 4.69 -8.80 34.63
C VAL A 201 5.40 -8.40 33.35
N LEU A 202 6.72 -8.55 33.26
CA LEU A 202 7.48 -8.24 32.05
C LEU A 202 6.98 -9.04 30.83
N LEU A 203 6.64 -10.32 31.00
CA LEU A 203 6.06 -11.14 29.93
C LEU A 203 4.69 -10.64 29.47
N VAL A 204 3.82 -10.23 30.39
CA VAL A 204 2.52 -9.63 30.06
C VAL A 204 2.71 -8.31 29.30
N MET A 205 3.67 -7.47 29.72
CA MET A 205 4.03 -6.23 29.03
C MET A 205 4.55 -6.50 27.61
N LEU A 206 5.42 -7.49 27.45
CA LEU A 206 5.93 -7.88 26.15
C LEU A 206 4.79 -8.36 25.24
N ALA A 207 3.91 -9.23 25.75
CA ALA A 207 2.80 -9.79 25.00
C ALA A 207 1.79 -8.72 24.57
N THR A 208 1.49 -7.74 25.42
CA THR A 208 0.59 -6.63 25.08
C THR A 208 1.18 -5.72 24.01
N VAL A 209 2.46 -5.36 24.12
CA VAL A 209 3.18 -4.62 23.07
C VAL A 209 3.16 -5.40 21.76
N MET A 210 3.44 -6.71 21.78
CA MET A 210 3.42 -7.56 20.59
C MET A 210 2.02 -7.69 19.98
N ALA A 211 0.98 -7.80 20.80
CA ALA A 211 -0.41 -7.88 20.34
C ALA A 211 -0.89 -6.59 19.63
N VAL A 212 -0.23 -5.45 19.87
CA VAL A 212 -0.46 -4.19 19.13
C VAL A 212 0.49 -4.07 17.93
N ALA A 213 1.77 -4.37 18.13
CA ALA A 213 2.82 -4.16 17.13
C ALA A 213 2.70 -5.11 15.92
N VAL A 214 2.31 -6.37 16.15
CA VAL A 214 2.18 -7.35 15.07
C VAL A 214 1.05 -6.98 14.10
N PRO A 215 -0.18 -6.64 14.54
CA PRO A 215 -1.21 -6.14 13.65
C PRO A 215 -0.80 -4.92 12.82
N ILE A 216 -0.17 -3.92 13.45
CA ILE A 216 0.30 -2.71 12.76
C ILE A 216 1.31 -3.09 11.67
N LYS A 217 2.24 -4.01 11.96
CA LYS A 217 3.23 -4.45 10.98
C LYS A 217 2.62 -5.23 9.82
N ILE A 218 1.66 -6.11 10.09
CA ILE A 218 0.91 -6.84 9.06
C ILE A 218 0.21 -5.85 8.13
N TRP A 219 -0.52 -4.90 8.70
CA TRP A 219 -1.24 -3.89 7.93
C TRP A 219 -0.31 -2.93 7.16
N ASN A 220 0.83 -2.56 7.73
CA ASN A 220 1.85 -1.77 7.03
C ASN A 220 2.39 -2.53 5.81
N ASN A 221 2.74 -3.80 5.96
CA ASN A 221 3.21 -4.62 4.84
C ASN A 221 2.16 -4.70 3.72
N THR A 222 0.88 -4.86 4.06
CA THR A 222 -0.21 -4.83 3.09
C THR A 222 -0.34 -3.46 2.40
N ARG A 223 -0.15 -2.34 3.11
CA ARG A 223 -0.15 -1.00 2.49
C ARG A 223 1.02 -0.85 1.51
N ILE A 224 2.22 -1.30 1.88
CA ILE A 224 3.42 -1.22 1.03
C ILE A 224 3.22 -2.04 -0.25
N GLU A 225 2.66 -3.26 -0.13
CA GLU A 225 2.34 -4.11 -1.27
C GLU A 225 1.36 -3.42 -2.24
N MET A 226 0.30 -2.81 -1.72
CA MET A 226 -0.66 -2.05 -2.54
C MET A 226 -0.03 -0.84 -3.24
N ASN A 227 0.83 -0.09 -2.55
CA ASN A 227 1.57 1.02 -3.14
C ASN A 227 2.47 0.54 -4.29
N LEU A 228 3.16 -0.58 -4.08
CA LEU A 228 4.04 -1.17 -5.08
C LEU A 228 3.25 -1.58 -6.34
N GLU A 229 2.12 -2.25 -6.18
CA GLU A 229 1.23 -2.63 -7.29
C GLU A 229 0.74 -1.41 -8.07
N GLN A 230 0.30 -0.36 -7.38
CA GLN A 230 -0.16 0.88 -8.03
C GLN A 230 0.97 1.58 -8.80
N HIS A 231 2.18 1.68 -8.23
CA HIS A 231 3.32 2.24 -8.95
C HIS A 231 3.71 1.41 -10.17
N GLN A 232 3.64 0.07 -10.10
CA GLN A 232 3.87 -0.79 -11.26
C GLN A 232 2.83 -0.56 -12.36
N GLN A 233 1.55 -0.42 -12.01
CA GLN A 233 0.49 -0.10 -12.98
C GLN A 233 0.69 1.26 -13.63
N LEU A 234 1.04 2.29 -12.85
CA LEU A 234 1.33 3.62 -13.37
C LEU A 234 2.56 3.62 -14.29
N LEU A 235 3.61 2.89 -13.93
CA LEU A 235 4.79 2.72 -14.78
C LEU A 235 4.47 1.99 -16.08
N LEU A 236 3.66 0.92 -16.02
CA LEU A 236 3.24 0.19 -17.20
C LEU A 236 2.40 1.10 -18.11
N LYS A 237 1.47 1.87 -17.54
CA LYS A 237 0.67 2.85 -18.29
C LYS A 237 1.54 3.91 -18.93
N ALA A 238 2.47 4.53 -18.19
CA ALA A 238 3.39 5.52 -18.74
C ALA A 238 4.26 4.96 -19.86
N ARG A 239 4.71 3.70 -19.76
CA ARG A 239 5.44 3.01 -20.84
C ARG A 239 4.55 2.76 -22.06
N MET A 240 3.29 2.36 -21.87
CA MET A 240 2.34 2.17 -22.96
C MET A 240 2.00 3.49 -23.64
N ASP A 241 1.78 4.57 -22.88
CA ASP A 241 1.55 5.91 -23.41
C ASP A 241 2.77 6.41 -24.19
N ALA A 242 3.98 6.18 -23.69
CA ALA A 242 5.22 6.52 -24.40
C ALA A 242 5.39 5.71 -25.70
N LEU A 243 5.09 4.41 -25.69
CA LEU A 243 5.08 3.58 -26.92
C LEU A 243 4.01 4.05 -27.90
N SER A 244 2.80 4.36 -27.43
CA SER A 244 1.72 4.87 -28.27
C SER A 244 2.04 6.23 -28.86
N SER A 245 2.81 7.08 -28.17
CA SER A 245 3.23 8.40 -28.68
C SER A 245 4.26 8.31 -29.81
N GLN A 246 4.95 7.18 -29.98
CA GLN A 246 5.88 6.97 -31.09
C GLN A 246 5.16 6.74 -32.43
N ILE A 247 3.84 6.53 -32.42
CA ILE A 247 3.00 6.44 -33.62
C ILE A 247 2.03 7.61 -33.61
N ASN A 248 1.95 8.35 -34.72
CA ASN A 248 0.88 9.32 -34.93
C ASN A 248 -0.45 8.56 -35.18
N PRO A 249 -1.42 8.55 -34.25
CA PRO A 249 -2.63 7.75 -34.41
C PRO A 249 -3.46 8.20 -35.63
N HIS A 250 -3.41 9.49 -35.98
CA HIS A 250 -4.06 10.02 -37.17
C HIS A 250 -3.42 9.47 -38.45
N PHE A 251 -2.09 9.36 -38.51
CA PHE A 251 -1.40 8.71 -39.63
C PHE A 251 -1.90 7.27 -39.81
N LEU A 252 -1.92 6.47 -38.72
CA LEU A 252 -2.35 5.07 -38.77
C LEU A 252 -3.79 4.91 -39.26
N PHE A 253 -4.74 5.68 -38.73
CA PHE A 253 -6.14 5.64 -39.17
C PHE A 253 -6.29 6.05 -40.64
N ASN A 254 -5.58 7.09 -41.07
CA ASN A 254 -5.63 7.55 -42.44
C ASN A 254 -5.06 6.53 -43.41
N THR A 255 -3.92 5.92 -43.09
CA THR A 255 -3.34 4.86 -43.91
C THR A 255 -4.29 3.67 -44.04
N LEU A 256 -4.93 3.23 -42.97
CA LEU A 256 -5.91 2.13 -43.02
C LEU A 256 -7.13 2.50 -43.88
N ASN A 257 -7.62 3.72 -43.81
CA ASN A 257 -8.71 4.20 -44.66
C ASN A 257 -8.30 4.27 -46.15
N THR A 258 -7.08 4.73 -46.43
CA THR A 258 -6.51 4.72 -47.79
C THR A 258 -6.42 3.29 -48.32
N VAL A 259 -5.93 2.33 -47.53
CA VAL A 259 -5.90 0.91 -47.89
C VAL A 259 -7.32 0.38 -48.16
N ALA A 260 -8.28 0.68 -47.28
CA ALA A 260 -9.67 0.24 -47.45
C ALA A 260 -10.33 0.78 -48.72
N SER A 261 -9.94 1.98 -49.16
CA SER A 261 -10.34 2.55 -50.45
C SER A 261 -9.63 1.84 -51.61
N LEU A 262 -8.30 1.74 -51.56
CA LEU A 262 -7.47 1.14 -52.61
C LEU A 262 -7.84 -0.32 -52.89
N ILE A 263 -8.22 -1.10 -51.87
CA ILE A 263 -8.66 -2.51 -52.07
C ILE A 263 -9.75 -2.63 -53.14
N ARG A 264 -10.63 -1.64 -53.28
CA ARG A 264 -11.73 -1.66 -54.27
C ARG A 264 -11.33 -1.16 -55.66
N TYR A 265 -10.33 -0.27 -55.76
CA TYR A 265 -10.00 0.45 -56.99
C TYR A 265 -8.65 0.07 -57.58
N ASP A 266 -7.65 -0.19 -56.74
CA ASP A 266 -6.28 -0.58 -57.10
C ASP A 266 -5.71 -1.51 -56.00
N PRO A 267 -6.04 -2.82 -56.05
CA PRO A 267 -5.65 -3.78 -55.03
C PRO A 267 -4.13 -4.01 -54.98
N ASP A 268 -3.41 -3.75 -56.07
CA ASP A 268 -1.95 -3.87 -56.12
C ASP A 268 -1.28 -2.72 -55.35
N GLN A 269 -1.73 -1.48 -55.54
CA GLN A 269 -1.34 -0.35 -54.69
C GLN A 269 -1.68 -0.60 -53.22
N ALA A 270 -2.87 -1.13 -52.92
CA ALA A 270 -3.25 -1.47 -51.54
C ALA A 270 -2.26 -2.44 -50.89
N ARG A 271 -1.79 -3.46 -51.64
CA ARG A 271 -0.78 -4.42 -51.17
C ARG A 271 0.54 -3.73 -50.83
N VAL A 272 1.00 -2.81 -51.69
CA VAL A 272 2.23 -2.04 -51.47
C VAL A 272 2.14 -1.19 -50.21
N VAL A 273 1.03 -0.45 -50.03
CA VAL A 273 0.81 0.40 -48.85
C VAL A 273 0.79 -0.44 -47.56
N VAL A 274 0.16 -1.62 -47.57
CA VAL A 274 0.16 -2.54 -46.42
C VAL A 274 1.57 -3.03 -46.08
N LEU A 275 2.38 -3.36 -47.08
CA LEU A 275 3.77 -3.79 -46.86
C LEU A 275 4.63 -2.67 -46.27
N LYS A 276 4.51 -1.45 -46.81
CA LYS A 276 5.22 -0.25 -46.30
C LYS A 276 4.79 0.09 -44.87
N LEU A 277 3.48 0.01 -44.58
CA LEU A 277 2.98 0.18 -43.21
C LEU A 277 3.59 -0.87 -42.26
N GLY A 278 3.70 -2.13 -42.70
CA GLY A 278 4.36 -3.19 -41.96
C GLY A 278 5.85 -2.92 -41.69
N ASN A 279 6.57 -2.32 -42.64
CA ASN A 279 7.97 -1.91 -42.46
C ASN A 279 8.10 -0.77 -41.44
N ILE A 280 7.24 0.24 -41.53
CA ILE A 280 7.21 1.37 -40.59
C ILE A 280 6.97 0.88 -39.16
N LEU A 281 5.93 0.05 -38.95
CA LEU A 281 5.62 -0.53 -37.64
C LEU A 281 6.77 -1.40 -37.13
N ARG A 282 7.43 -2.17 -38.00
CA ARG A 282 8.59 -2.98 -37.63
C ARG A 282 9.79 -2.14 -37.22
N ARG A 283 10.05 -1.01 -37.88
CA ARG A 283 11.13 -0.07 -37.53
C ARG A 283 10.86 0.58 -36.17
N LEU A 284 9.62 1.02 -35.93
CA LEU A 284 9.19 1.61 -34.66
C LEU A 284 9.29 0.66 -33.47
N LEU A 285 9.07 -0.64 -33.70
CA LEU A 285 9.15 -1.68 -32.66
C LEU A 285 10.56 -2.25 -32.45
N ARG A 286 11.54 -1.91 -33.29
CA ARG A 286 12.93 -2.32 -33.05
C ARG A 286 13.49 -1.57 -31.84
N LYS A 287 14.31 -2.26 -31.04
CA LYS A 287 15.06 -1.66 -29.92
C LYS A 287 15.78 -0.40 -30.43
N HIS A 288 15.71 0.70 -29.68
CA HIS A 288 16.36 1.98 -30.02
C HIS A 288 17.86 1.76 -30.30
N GLU A 289 18.22 1.61 -31.57
CA GLU A 289 19.58 1.83 -32.03
C GLU A 289 19.81 3.35 -31.94
N THR A 290 20.81 3.77 -31.17
CA THR A 290 21.04 5.20 -30.92
C THR A 290 21.45 5.92 -32.20
N PHE A 291 22.12 5.22 -33.13
CA PHE A 291 22.58 5.74 -34.41
C PHE A 291 22.39 4.71 -35.52
N VAL A 292 22.01 5.17 -36.71
CA VAL A 292 21.80 4.39 -37.93
C VAL A 292 22.43 5.12 -39.11
N ALA A 293 22.77 4.40 -40.19
CA ALA A 293 23.24 5.06 -41.42
C ALA A 293 22.13 5.96 -42.00
N LEU A 294 22.49 7.12 -42.55
CA LEU A 294 21.55 8.05 -43.17
C LEU A 294 20.71 7.36 -44.25
N GLN A 295 21.29 6.41 -44.99
CA GLN A 295 20.57 5.60 -45.98
C GLN A 295 19.38 4.83 -45.37
N GLU A 296 19.53 4.26 -44.18
CA GLU A 296 18.43 3.54 -43.52
C GLU A 296 17.33 4.49 -43.06
N GLU A 297 17.71 5.67 -42.57
CA GLU A 297 16.77 6.71 -42.19
C GLU A 297 15.99 7.21 -43.42
N LEU A 298 16.66 7.44 -44.54
CA LEU A 298 16.03 7.82 -45.82
C LEU A 298 15.09 6.72 -46.33
N ASN A 299 15.48 5.44 -46.26
CA ASN A 299 14.61 4.32 -46.65
C ASN A 299 13.32 4.28 -45.83
N PHE A 300 13.40 4.56 -44.52
CA PHE A 300 12.23 4.66 -43.66
C PHE A 300 11.33 5.85 -44.04
N ILE A 301 11.92 7.01 -44.31
CA ILE A 301 11.21 8.20 -44.78
C ILE A 301 10.54 7.96 -46.14
N ASP A 302 11.16 7.18 -47.02
CA ASP A 302 10.61 6.84 -48.32
C ASP A 302 9.36 5.95 -48.20
N ASP A 303 9.41 4.94 -47.33
CA ASP A 303 8.23 4.14 -47.01
C ASP A 303 7.10 4.99 -46.42
N TYR A 304 7.42 5.97 -45.57
CA TYR A 304 6.45 6.89 -44.99
C TYR A 304 5.82 7.83 -46.03
N LEU A 305 6.66 8.49 -46.84
CA LEU A 305 6.23 9.44 -47.85
C LEU A 305 5.41 8.78 -48.97
N ASP A 306 5.77 7.55 -49.37
CA ASP A 306 5.01 6.83 -50.38
C ASP A 306 3.57 6.54 -49.93
N ILE A 307 3.37 6.27 -48.64
CA ILE A 307 2.03 6.11 -48.04
C ILE A 307 1.26 7.44 -48.09
N GLU A 308 1.92 8.54 -47.75
CA GLU A 308 1.32 9.88 -47.79
C GLU A 308 0.95 10.31 -49.22
N VAL A 309 1.78 9.98 -50.21
CA VAL A 309 1.49 10.20 -51.64
C VAL A 309 0.31 9.35 -52.10
N ALA A 310 0.24 8.08 -51.68
CA ALA A 310 -0.91 7.23 -51.97
C ALA A 310 -2.21 7.76 -51.35
N ARG A 311 -2.13 8.50 -50.23
CA ARG A 311 -3.28 9.15 -49.59
C ARG A 311 -3.69 10.45 -50.30
N PHE A 312 -2.76 11.36 -50.53
CA PHE A 312 -3.07 12.70 -51.04
C PHE A 312 -3.18 12.74 -52.57
N GLY A 313 -2.64 11.74 -53.26
CA GLY A 313 -2.48 11.75 -54.71
C GLY A 313 -1.25 12.55 -55.14
N ARG A 314 -0.64 12.12 -56.26
CA ARG A 314 0.57 12.74 -56.81
C ARG A 314 0.38 14.20 -57.23
N ASP A 315 -0.86 14.60 -57.51
CA ASP A 315 -1.16 15.98 -57.92
C ASP A 315 -1.12 16.96 -56.75
N ASN A 316 -1.37 16.49 -55.52
CA ASN A 316 -1.47 17.32 -54.32
C ASN A 316 -0.20 17.29 -53.45
N LEU A 317 0.64 16.27 -53.58
CA LEU A 317 1.88 16.13 -52.82
C LEU A 317 3.07 15.85 -53.75
N GLN A 318 3.93 16.84 -53.92
CA GLN A 318 5.17 16.74 -54.69
C GLN A 318 6.38 16.70 -53.76
N ILE A 319 7.27 15.73 -53.96
CA ILE A 319 8.40 15.49 -53.08
C ILE A 319 9.69 15.62 -53.90
N PHE A 320 10.55 16.56 -53.50
CA PHE A 320 11.87 16.78 -54.09
C PHE A 320 12.95 16.46 -53.07
N LYS A 321 13.80 15.47 -53.37
CA LYS A 321 14.92 15.05 -52.53
C LYS A 321 16.25 15.35 -53.22
N HIS A 322 17.11 16.15 -52.59
CA HIS A 322 18.47 16.41 -53.03
C HIS A 322 19.44 15.92 -51.95
N VAL A 323 20.07 14.77 -52.18
CA VAL A 323 20.96 14.10 -51.23
C VAL A 323 22.30 13.84 -51.90
N ASP A 324 23.39 14.25 -51.27
CA ASP A 324 24.74 13.91 -51.75
C ASP A 324 25.05 12.45 -51.40
N GLN A 325 25.40 11.65 -52.41
CA GLN A 325 25.71 10.23 -52.27
C GLN A 325 26.80 9.96 -51.22
N LYS A 326 27.74 10.88 -51.03
CA LYS A 326 28.82 10.75 -50.03
C LYS A 326 28.33 10.76 -48.59
N THR A 327 27.10 11.21 -48.35
CA THR A 327 26.52 11.34 -47.00
C THR A 327 25.73 10.12 -46.54
N LEU A 328 25.43 9.17 -47.44
CA LEU A 328 24.52 8.05 -47.16
C LEU A 328 25.01 7.10 -46.06
N GLU A 329 26.33 6.94 -45.92
CA GLU A 329 26.94 6.09 -44.88
C GLU A 329 27.18 6.83 -43.56
N ALA A 330 26.87 8.13 -43.48
CA ALA A 330 27.03 8.88 -42.24
C ALA A 330 26.05 8.36 -41.17
N PHE A 331 26.55 8.14 -39.96
CA PHE A 331 25.72 7.76 -38.82
C PHE A 331 24.98 8.97 -38.26
N VAL A 332 23.65 8.87 -38.23
CA VAL A 332 22.75 9.87 -37.68
C VAL A 332 21.90 9.26 -36.56
N PRO A 333 21.42 10.06 -35.60
CA PRO A 333 20.43 9.58 -34.63
C PRO A 333 19.25 8.93 -35.36
N SER A 334 18.81 7.76 -34.91
CA SER A 334 17.63 7.11 -35.49
C SER A 334 16.40 7.99 -35.28
N MET A 335 15.49 8.01 -36.26
CA MET A 335 14.23 8.77 -36.21
C MET A 335 14.44 10.30 -36.21
N LEU A 336 15.60 10.77 -36.67
CA LEU A 336 15.91 12.20 -36.78
C LEU A 336 15.06 12.88 -37.86
N LEU A 337 14.88 12.25 -39.02
CA LEU A 337 14.22 12.90 -40.16
C LEU A 337 12.70 12.88 -40.05
N GLN A 338 12.12 11.89 -39.37
CA GLN A 338 10.67 11.74 -39.26
C GLN A 338 9.95 12.99 -38.73
N PRO A 339 10.31 13.57 -37.56
CA PRO A 339 9.59 14.73 -37.03
C PRO A 339 9.70 15.94 -37.95
N ILE A 340 10.80 16.09 -38.69
CA ILE A 340 10.99 17.17 -39.66
C ILE A 340 10.04 16.99 -40.85
N VAL A 341 10.01 15.78 -41.42
CA VAL A 341 9.13 15.44 -42.55
C VAL A 341 7.65 15.54 -42.17
N GLU A 342 7.27 15.05 -40.98
CA GLU A 342 5.91 15.19 -40.47
C GLU A 342 5.51 16.66 -40.32
N ASN A 343 6.44 17.52 -39.89
CA ASN A 343 6.17 18.94 -39.74
C ASN A 343 6.00 19.63 -41.11
N SER A 344 6.83 19.29 -42.10
CA SER A 344 6.70 19.80 -43.46
C SER A 344 5.35 19.42 -44.08
N LEU A 345 4.91 18.17 -43.93
CA LEU A 345 3.60 17.73 -44.46
C LEU A 345 2.41 18.45 -43.82
N LYS A 346 2.52 18.87 -42.56
CA LYS A 346 1.45 19.60 -41.86
C LYS A 346 1.36 21.07 -42.27
N HIS A 347 2.50 21.70 -42.55
CA HIS A 347 2.58 23.15 -42.71
C HIS A 347 2.77 23.61 -44.16
N GLY A 348 3.14 22.71 -45.08
CA GLY A 348 3.39 23.03 -46.49
C GLY A 348 4.84 23.40 -46.72
#